data_AF-A0A1C5HQA0-F1
#
_entry.id   AF-A0A1C5HQA0-F1
#
_cell.length_a   1.000
_cell.length_b   1.000
_cell.length_c   1.000
_cell.angle_alpha   90.00
_cell.angle_beta   90.00
_cell.angle_gamma   90.00
#
_symmetry.space_group_name_H-M   'P 1'
#
loop_
_entity.id
_entity.type
_entity.pdbx_description
1 polymer ?
#
loop_
_entity_poly.entity_id
_entity_poly.type
_entity_poly.pdbx_seq_one_letter_code
_entity_poly.pdbx_strand_id
1 'polypeptide(L)' 'MMRALAAGGFLLALALFVALALLARRPGSRIPPLGVVCGCLMRYDVGPVPVGRIGLLGFWWWVGWHFLAR' A
#
# COMPACT_ATOMS: atom_id res chain seq x y z
N MET A 1 8.61 -23.58 10.32
CA MET A 1 7.84 -23.74 9.07
C MET A 1 6.86 -22.57 8.86
N MET A 2 5.89 -22.34 9.75
CA MET A 2 4.90 -21.24 9.62
C MET A 2 5.51 -19.83 9.48
N ARG A 3 6.58 -19.53 10.24
CA ARG A 3 7.30 -18.24 10.18
C ARG A 3 7.95 -17.97 8.82
N ALA A 4 8.49 -19.00 8.18
CA ALA A 4 9.13 -18.87 6.87
C ALA A 4 8.10 -18.61 5.76
N LEU A 5 6.94 -19.26 5.84
CA LEU A 5 5.82 -19.02 4.94
C LEU A 5 5.29 -17.59 5.07
N ALA A 6 5.06 -17.13 6.30
CA ALA A 6 4.62 -15.76 6.55
C ALA A 6 5.64 -14.72 6.04
N ALA A 7 6.91 -14.90 6.37
CA ALA A 7 7.99 -14.03 5.89
C ALA A 7 8.08 -14.03 4.35
N GLY A 8 8.02 -15.21 3.73
CA GLY A 8 8.02 -15.34 2.27
C GLY A 8 6.82 -14.63 1.62
N GLY A 9 5.63 -14.74 2.20
CA GLY A 9 4.43 -14.04 1.73
C GLY A 9 4.60 -12.51 1.76
N PHE A 10 5.09 -11.96 2.87
CA PHE A 10 5.34 -10.51 2.98
C PHE A 10 6.43 -10.04 2.00
N LEU A 11 7.52 -10.80 1.85
CA LEU A 11 8.58 -10.48 0.89
C LEU A 11 8.08 -10.52 -0.55
N LEU A 12 7.26 -11.50 -0.91
CA LEU A 12 6.65 -11.59 -2.24
C LEU A 12 5.71 -10.41 -2.50
N ALA A 13 4.86 -10.06 -1.54
CA ALA A 13 3.97 -8.91 -1.64
C ALA A 13 4.77 -7.60 -1.84
N LEU A 14 5.85 -7.42 -1.09
CA LEU A 14 6.76 -6.27 -1.24
C LEU A 14 7.42 -6.23 -2.62
N ALA A 15 7.92 -7.38 -3.10
CA ALA A 15 8.54 -7.48 -4.42
C ALA A 15 7.55 -7.13 -5.55
N LEU A 16 6.32 -7.64 -5.47
CA LEU A 16 5.25 -7.30 -6.43
C LEU A 16 4.90 -5.82 -6.39
N PHE A 17 4.81 -5.23 -5.20
CA PHE A 17 4.55 -3.81 -5.04
C PHE A 17 5.64 -2.95 -5.69
N VAL A 18 6.92 -3.28 -5.46
CA VAL A 18 8.07 -2.61 -6.10
C VAL A 18 8.01 -2.77 -7.62
N ALA A 19 7.71 -3.98 -8.11
CA ALA A 19 7.57 -4.22 -9.55
C ALA A 19 6.49 -3.34 -10.18
N LEU A 20 5.32 -3.22 -9.56
CA LEU A 20 4.25 -2.32 -10.01
C LEU A 20 4.69 -0.84 -9.97
N ALA A 21 5.37 -0.41 -8.90
CA ALA A 21 5.86 0.96 -8.77
C ALA A 21 6.90 1.30 -9.86
N LEU A 22 7.76 0.36 -10.23
CA LEU A 22 8.70 0.51 -11.34
C LEU A 22 7.99 0.53 -12.68
N LEU A 23 7.01 -0.35 -12.88
CA LEU A 23 6.26 -0.45 -14.12
C LEU A 23 5.37 0.80 -14.35
N ALA A 24 4.85 1.40 -13.28
CA ALA A 24 4.09 2.65 -13.33
C ALA A 24 4.93 3.86 -13.77
N ARG A 25 6.26 3.82 -13.59
CA ARG A 25 7.17 4.90 -14.01
C ARG A 25 7.49 4.87 -15.50
N ARG A 26 7.14 3.80 -16.22
CA ARG A 26 7.44 3.70 -17.65
C ARG A 26 6.55 4.65 -18.47
N PRO A 27 7.11 5.29 -19.52
CA PRO A 27 6.30 6.09 -20.44
C PRO A 27 5.23 5.22 -21.11
N GLY A 28 4.00 5.70 -21.15
CA GLY A 28 2.85 4.95 -21.70
C GLY A 28 2.34 3.82 -20.80
N SER A 29 2.80 3.72 -19.54
CA SER A 29 2.29 2.73 -18.60
C SER A 29 0.81 2.97 -18.27
N ARG A 30 0.02 1.89 -18.27
CA ARG A 30 -1.39 1.91 -17.85
C ARG A 30 -1.56 1.80 -16.34
N ILE A 31 -0.47 1.53 -15.61
CA ILE A 31 -0.51 1.35 -14.17
C ILE A 31 -0.45 2.73 -13.52
N PRO A 32 -1.48 3.14 -12.74
CA PRO A 32 -1.46 4.43 -12.09
C PRO A 32 -0.35 4.49 -11.05
N PRO A 33 0.41 5.60 -10.97
CA PRO A 33 1.43 5.77 -9.95
C PRO A 33 0.79 5.81 -8.57
N LEU A 34 1.54 5.33 -7.57
CA LEU A 34 1.04 5.20 -6.19
C LEU A 34 0.45 6.51 -5.66
N GLY A 35 1.07 7.65 -5.94
CA GLY A 35 0.58 8.97 -5.51
C GLY A 35 -0.81 9.30 -6.03
N VAL A 36 -1.15 8.86 -7.25
CA VAL A 36 -2.51 9.04 -7.81
C VAL A 36 -3.51 8.14 -7.11
N VAL A 37 -3.14 6.89 -6.83
CA VAL A 37 -4.00 5.95 -6.08
C VAL A 37 -4.23 6.46 -4.65
N CYS A 38 -3.17 6.89 -3.95
CA CYS A 38 -3.27 7.51 -2.63
C CYS A 38 -4.09 8.80 -2.67
N GLY A 39 -3.92 9.63 -3.69
CA GLY A 39 -4.73 10.84 -3.88
C GLY A 39 -6.21 10.54 -4.09
N CYS A 40 -6.53 9.46 -4.81
CA CYS A 40 -7.90 8.98 -4.98
C CYS A 40 -8.48 8.48 -3.64
N LEU A 41 -7.75 7.65 -2.90
CA LEU A 41 -8.14 7.20 -1.56
C LEU A 41 -8.34 8.36 -0.59
N MET A 42 -7.46 9.35 -0.61
CA MET A 42 -7.55 10.54 0.24
C MET A 42 -8.81 11.39 0.02
N ARG A 43 -9.49 11.19 -1.12
CA ARG A 43 -10.74 11.86 -1.49
C ARG A 43 -11.96 10.96 -1.33
N TYR A 44 -11.77 9.70 -0.90
CA TYR A 44 -12.86 8.76 -0.76
C TYR A 44 -13.57 8.94 0.58
N ASP A 45 -14.72 9.59 0.51
CA ASP A 45 -15.60 9.86 1.64
C ASP A 45 -16.92 9.09 1.46
N VAL A 46 -17.45 8.53 2.56
CA VAL A 46 -18.76 7.87 2.60
C VAL A 46 -19.66 8.70 3.50
N GLY A 47 -20.54 9.51 2.88
CA GLY A 47 -21.28 10.55 3.59
C GLY A 47 -20.31 11.57 4.21
N PRO A 48 -20.40 11.86 5.52
CA PRO A 48 -19.46 12.75 6.21
C PRO A 48 -18.15 12.06 6.64
N VAL A 49 -18.00 10.75 6.43
CA VAL A 49 -16.89 9.97 6.98
C VAL A 49 -15.75 9.85 5.96
N PRO A 50 -14.53 10.33 6.26
CA PRO A 50 -13.39 10.26 5.35
C PRO A 50 -12.71 8.89 5.38
N VAL A 51 -13.43 7.87 4.91
CA VAL A 51 -13.05 6.46 5.00
C VAL A 51 -11.67 6.20 4.41
N GLY A 52 -11.36 6.75 3.24
CA GLY A 52 -10.07 6.49 2.61
C GLY A 52 -8.89 7.12 3.36
N ARG A 53 -9.09 8.26 4.03
CA ARG A 53 -8.07 8.90 4.87
C ARG A 53 -7.84 8.08 6.15
N ILE A 54 -8.92 7.67 6.81
CA ILE A 54 -8.85 6.78 7.99
C ILE A 54 -8.17 5.46 7.62
N GLY A 55 -8.54 4.87 6.49
CA GLY A 55 -7.96 3.63 6.00
C GLY A 55 -6.46 3.76 5.73
N LEU A 56 -6.01 4.81 5.04
CA LEU A 56 -4.58 4.99 4.76
C LEU A 56 -3.77 5.27 6.02
N LEU A 57 -4.28 6.13 6.91
CA LEU A 57 -3.60 6.44 8.17
C LEU A 57 -3.56 5.21 9.10
N GLY A 58 -4.65 4.47 9.19
CA GLY A 58 -4.73 3.23 9.96
C GLY A 58 -3.81 2.14 9.40
N PHE A 59 -3.73 2.01 8.07
CA PHE A 59 -2.78 1.12 7.42
C PHE A 59 -1.34 1.52 7.73
N TRP A 60 -0.99 2.80 7.61
CA TRP A 60 0.35 3.30 7.92
C TRP A 60 0.72 3.05 9.39
N TRP A 61 -0.22 3.33 10.30
CA TRP A 61 -0.07 3.04 11.73
C TRP A 61 0.19 1.55 11.98
N TRP A 62 -0.63 0.68 11.38
CA TRP A 62 -0.50 -0.78 11.49
C TRP A 62 0.88 -1.27 10.99
N VAL A 63 1.33 -0.79 9.83
CA VAL A 63 2.66 -1.12 9.28
C VAL A 63 3.77 -0.66 10.24
N GLY A 64 3.68 0.56 10.75
CA GLY A 64 4.63 1.11 11.71
C GLY A 64 4.75 0.22 12.95
N TRP A 65 3.62 -0.12 13.56
CA TRP A 65 3.60 -0.95 14.78
C TRP A 65 4.09 -2.37 14.55
N HIS A 66 3.74 -2.99 13.43
CA HIS A 66 4.08 -4.39 13.17
C HIS A 66 5.52 -4.60 12.70
N PHE A 67 6.10 -3.65 11.97
CA PHE A 67 7.39 -3.86 11.30
C PHE A 67 8.50 -2.91 11.75
N LEU A 68 8.18 -1.67 12.14
CA LEU A 68 9.18 -0.64 12.47
C LEU A 68 9.36 -0.40 13.97
N ALA A 69 8.35 -0.64 14.80
CA ALA A 69 8.39 -0.37 16.24
C ALA A 69 9.09 -1.47 17.07
N ARG A 70 10.04 -2.19 16.47
CA ARG A 70 10.85 -3.23 17.13
C ARG A 70 12.21 -2.68 17.54
#